data_AF-A0A926F910-F1
#
_entry.id   AF-A0A926F910-F1
#
_cell.length_a   1.000
_cell.length_b   1.000
_cell.length_c   1.000
_cell.angle_alpha   90.00
_cell.angle_beta   90.00
_cell.angle_gamma   90.00
#
_symmetry.space_group_name_H-M   'P 1'
#
loop_
_entity.id
_entity.type
_entity.pdbx_description
1 polymer ?
#
loop_
_entity_poly.entity_id
_entity_poly.type
_entity_poly.pdbx_seq_one_letter_code
_entity_poly.pdbx_strand_id
1 'polypeptide(L)' 'MELQDFVQHFAEQFDETEMSVFKPDTKFREINEWSSLLALSIIAMADEEYEVKLKGEDIRNSQTIEDLFNIVKTRV' A
#
# COMPACT_ATOMS: atom_id res chain seq x y z
N MET A 1 4.54 4.38 13.33
CA MET A 1 4.09 3.46 12.27
C MET A 1 5.15 2.40 12.08
N GLU A 2 4.82 1.13 12.33
CA GLU A 2 5.69 0.00 12.02
C GLU A 2 5.38 -0.54 10.62
N LEU A 3 6.37 -1.18 9.99
CA LEU A 3 6.23 -1.74 8.64
C LEU A 3 5.20 -2.88 8.60
N GLN A 4 5.10 -3.68 9.67
CA GLN A 4 4.11 -4.76 9.73
C GLN A 4 2.67 -4.24 9.77
N ASP A 5 2.40 -3.19 10.54
CA ASP A 5 1.08 -2.56 10.60
C ASP A 5 0.67 -2.02 9.22
N PHE A 6 1.61 -1.40 8.50
CA PHE A 6 1.36 -0.90 7.15
C PHE A 6 1.07 -2.03 6.16
N VAL A 7 1.83 -3.12 6.20
CA VAL A 7 1.59 -4.31 5.36
C VAL A 7 0.21 -4.90 5.66
N GLN A 8 -0.22 -4.90 6.93
CA GLN A 8 -1.55 -5.36 7.30
C GLN A 8 -2.65 -4.47 6.72
N HIS A 9 -2.62 -3.14 6.96
CA HIS A 9 -3.62 -2.22 6.41
C HIS A 9 -3.63 -2.21 4.89
N PHE A 10 -2.47 -2.43 4.26
CA PHE A 10 -2.35 -2.61 2.82
C PHE A 10 -3.06 -3.88 2.34
N ALA A 11 -2.83 -5.01 3.00
CA ALA A 11 -3.46 -6.29 2.67
C ALA A 11 -4.98 -6.23 2.83
N GLU A 12 -5.47 -5.50 3.82
CA GLU A 12 -6.91 -5.29 4.06
C GLU A 12 -7.62 -4.53 2.93
N GLN A 13 -6.89 -3.89 2.01
CA GLN A 13 -7.49 -3.29 0.82
C GLN A 13 -7.87 -4.32 -0.24
N PHE A 14 -7.39 -5.56 -0.11
CA PHE A 14 -7.61 -6.66 -1.04
C PHE A 14 -8.64 -7.62 -0.44
N ASP A 15 -9.64 -8.00 -1.24
CA ASP A 15 -10.74 -8.86 -0.84
C ASP A 15 -10.45 -10.35 -1.12
N GLU A 16 -9.72 -10.66 -2.19
CA GLU A 16 -9.51 -12.02 -2.66
C GLU A 16 -8.15 -12.60 -2.26
N THR A 17 -7.14 -11.74 -2.09
CA THR A 17 -5.77 -12.16 -1.84
C THR A 17 -5.50 -12.38 -0.34
N GLU A 18 -4.96 -13.55 0.03
CA GLU A 18 -4.65 -13.85 1.42
C GLU A 18 -3.55 -12.94 2.00
N MET A 19 -3.70 -12.54 3.27
CA MET A 19 -2.71 -11.73 4.00
C MET A 19 -1.29 -12.30 3.97
N SER A 20 -1.15 -13.62 3.90
CA SER A 20 0.15 -14.33 3.84
C SER A 20 1.00 -14.00 2.60
N VAL A 21 0.36 -13.50 1.54
CA VAL A 21 0.99 -13.08 0.27
C VAL A 21 1.66 -11.71 0.41
N PHE A 22 1.20 -10.88 1.34
CA PHE A 22 1.68 -9.53 1.53
C PHE A 22 2.90 -9.52 2.44
N LYS A 23 4.03 -9.18 1.84
CA LYS A 23 5.32 -8.98 2.50
C LYS A 23 5.88 -7.62 2.07
N PRO A 24 6.81 -7.03 2.82
CA PRO A 24 7.42 -5.75 2.45
C PRO A 24 7.94 -5.72 1.01
N ASP A 25 8.57 -6.81 0.56
CA ASP A 25 9.16 -6.97 -0.77
C ASP A 25 8.15 -7.38 -1.86
N THR A 26 6.87 -7.60 -1.51
CA THR A 26 5.83 -7.98 -2.46
C THR A 26 5.61 -6.86 -3.47
N LYS A 27 5.74 -7.20 -4.75
CA LYS A 27 5.39 -6.31 -5.86
C LYS A 27 3.88 -6.29 -6.05
N PHE A 28 3.22 -5.36 -5.37
CA PHE A 28 1.76 -5.30 -5.30
C PHE A 28 1.06 -5.16 -6.67
N ARG A 29 1.74 -4.63 -7.69
CA ARG A 29 1.20 -4.56 -9.06
C ARG A 29 1.19 -5.89 -9.83
N GLU A 30 1.92 -6.88 -9.34
CA GLU A 30 1.93 -8.22 -9.92
C GLU A 30 0.84 -9.13 -9.30
N ILE A 31 0.13 -8.63 -8.27
CA ILE A 31 -1.04 -9.32 -7.69
C ILE A 31 -2.19 -9.26 -8.70
N ASN A 32 -2.81 -10.41 -8.99
CA ASN A 32 -3.89 -10.51 -10.00
C ASN A 32 -5.07 -9.58 -9.73
N GLU A 33 -5.36 -9.33 -8.47
CA GLU A 33 -6.44 -8.45 -8.02
C GLU A 33 -6.14 -6.96 -8.28
N TRP A 34 -4.87 -6.59 -8.52
CA TRP A 34 -4.42 -5.22 -8.67
C TRP A 34 -5.23 -4.46 -9.73
N SER A 35 -5.77 -3.30 -9.34
CA SER A 35 -6.56 -2.45 -10.22
C SER A 35 -6.38 -0.96 -9.87
N SER A 36 -6.85 -0.07 -10.74
CA SER A 36 -6.90 1.36 -10.46
C SER A 36 -7.78 1.69 -9.24
N LEU A 37 -8.78 0.86 -8.94
CA LEU A 37 -9.62 1.02 -7.75
C LEU A 37 -8.82 0.73 -6.48
N LEU A 38 -8.06 -0.37 -6.45
CA LEU A 38 -7.16 -0.67 -5.32
C LEU A 38 -6.12 0.41 -5.11
N ALA A 39 -5.58 0.99 -6.18
CA ALA A 39 -4.68 2.13 -6.07
C ALA A 39 -5.33 3.33 -5.38
N LEU A 40 -6.63 3.58 -5.61
CA LEU A 40 -7.39 4.62 -4.91
C LEU A 40 -7.66 4.24 -3.46
N SER A 41 -8.00 2.97 -3.19
CA SER A 41 -8.19 2.46 -1.82
C SER A 41 -6.94 2.63 -0.97
N ILE A 42 -5.76 2.32 -1.52
CA ILE A 42 -4.47 2.52 -0.83
C ILE A 42 -4.18 4.00 -0.56
N ILE A 43 -4.53 4.90 -1.49
CA ILE A 43 -4.40 6.34 -1.28
C ILE A 43 -5.32 6.81 -0.15
N ALA A 44 -6.57 6.35 -0.14
CA ALA A 44 -7.53 6.67 0.92
C ALA A 44 -7.07 6.12 2.28
N MET A 45 -6.63 4.86 2.32
CA MET A 45 -6.06 4.23 3.52
C MET A 45 -4.91 5.05 4.10
N ALA A 46 -4.00 5.56 3.26
CA ALA A 46 -2.89 6.37 3.74
C ALA A 46 -3.33 7.74 4.32
N ASP A 47 -4.39 8.34 3.78
CA ASP A 47 -4.95 9.60 4.28
C ASP A 47 -5.72 9.38 5.60
N GLU A 48 -6.46 8.26 5.71
CA GLU A 48 -7.29 7.93 6.88
C GLU A 48 -6.47 7.41 8.07
N GLU A 49 -5.54 6.48 7.85
CA GLU A 49 -4.78 5.81 8.91
C GLU A 49 -3.54 6.60 9.34
N TYR A 50 -2.94 7.36 8.42
CA TYR A 50 -1.64 8.00 8.64
C TYR A 50 -1.63 9.51 8.36
N GLU A 51 -2.76 10.11 7.99
CA GLU A 51 -2.87 11.53 7.59
C GLU A 51 -1.90 11.91 6.45
N VAL A 52 -1.50 10.93 5.62
CA VAL A 52 -0.58 11.13 4.48
C VAL A 52 -1.31 11.06 3.16
N LYS A 53 -1.23 12.17 2.41
CA LYS A 53 -1.75 12.25 1.05
C LYS A 53 -0.77 11.64 0.05
N LEU A 54 -0.94 10.35 -0.22
CA LEU A 54 -0.32 9.70 -1.36
C LEU A 54 -0.94 10.22 -2.66
N LYS A 55 -0.09 10.45 -3.67
CA LYS A 55 -0.52 10.82 -5.02
C LYS A 55 -0.40 9.62 -5.95
N GLY A 56 -1.11 9.66 -7.07
CA GLY A 56 -0.99 8.62 -8.10
C GLY A 56 0.44 8.46 -8.64
N GLU A 57 1.25 9.53 -8.62
CA GLU A 57 2.68 9.46 -8.94
C GLU A 57 3.49 8.65 -7.92
N ASP A 58 3.18 8.76 -6.62
CA ASP A 58 3.84 7.98 -5.56
C ASP A 58 3.56 6.48 -5.74
N ILE A 59 2.30 6.14 -6.03
CA ILE A 59 1.91 4.76 -6.33
C ILE A 59 2.65 4.25 -7.58
N ARG A 60 2.66 5.02 -8.67
CA ARG A 60 3.32 4.61 -9.93
C ARG A 60 4.83 4.41 -9.79
N ASN A 61 5.49 5.24 -8.98
CA ASN A 61 6.93 5.19 -8.79
C ASN A 61 7.36 4.08 -7.81
N SER A 62 6.46 3.61 -6.95
CA SER A 62 6.72 2.54 -5.97
C SER A 62 6.50 1.17 -6.57
N GLN A 63 7.41 0.20 -6.38
CA GLN A 63 7.26 -1.16 -6.90
C GLN A 63 6.72 -2.12 -5.84
N THR A 64 7.16 -1.93 -4.59
CA THR A 64 6.90 -2.82 -3.45
C THR A 64 6.07 -2.12 -2.37
N ILE A 65 5.51 -2.91 -1.45
CA ILE A 65 4.77 -2.36 -0.29
C ILE A 65 5.70 -1.53 0.59
N GLU A 66 6.96 -1.97 0.74
CA GLU A 66 7.99 -1.23 1.48
C GLU A 66 8.30 0.14 0.85
N ASP A 67 8.31 0.26 -0.48
CA ASP A 67 8.50 1.55 -1.15
C ASP A 67 7.41 2.56 -0.73
N LEU A 68 6.15 2.11 -0.72
CA LEU A 68 5.02 2.94 -0.29
C LEU A 68 5.12 3.32 1.18
N PHE A 69 5.44 2.35 2.04
CA PHE A 69 5.67 2.59 3.46
C PHE A 69 6.74 3.66 3.68
N ASN A 70 7.86 3.58 2.95
CA ASN A 70 8.95 4.54 3.06
C ASN A 70 8.51 5.95 2.66
N ILE A 71 7.69 6.08 1.60
CA ILE A 71 7.13 7.39 1.21
C ILE A 71 6.25 7.94 2.34
N VAL A 72 5.32 7.12 2.87
CA VAL A 72 4.44 7.52 3.97
C VAL A 72 5.28 7.96 5.17
N LYS A 73 6.25 7.15 5.58
CA LYS A 73 7.14 7.43 6.71
C LYS A 73 7.93 8.73 6.56
N THR A 74 8.32 9.13 5.35
CA THR A 74 9.02 10.41 5.12
C THR A 74 8.13 11.64 5.20
N ARG A 75 6.80 11.46 5.18
CA ARG A 75 5.80 12.54 5.17
C ARG A 75 5.03 12.68 6.49
N VAL A 76 5.21 11.73 7.40
CA VAL A 76 4.74 11.76 8.80
C VAL A 76 5.68 12.59 9.66
#